data_AF-A0A667HD14-F1
#
_entry.id   AF-A0A667HD14-F1
#
_cell.length_a   1.000
_cell.length_b   1.000
_cell.length_c   1.000
_cell.angle_alpha   90.00
_cell.angle_beta   90.00
_cell.angle_gamma   90.00
#
_symmetry.space_group_name_H-M   'P 1'
#
loop_
_entity.id
_entity.type
_entity.pdbx_description
1 polymer ?
#
loop_
_entity_poly.entity_id
_entity_poly.type
_entity_poly.pdbx_seq_one_letter_code
_entity_poly.pdbx_strand_id
1 'polypeptide(L)'
;MDARRAEVRALEAEIAALRRACEEPRAPGEDTSRARKSLQEIHQSDTGEWAASKDLRGHLGHLESELLFLSTLTGINIINYSMKTEDLTSTENTEKSIKKVLQRHRLSGNCHMITFQLEFQILEIQNKESLSSVITDLNIIMEPTEYSELSEFVSRAEDRRDLLMFFRSLHFFVEWCEYRKCTFEHFKEKYSEAVRLPEGAASSCMVVQSPRQPGFELVIVWRIQIDEEGKVLPKLDLLTKVPQQALELDKNRVLETAPLGFRALLGVLGIEAALESLITSLCVGENH
;
A
#
# COMPACT_ATOMS: atom_id res chain seq x y z
N MET A 1 -41.18 9.34 -2.01
CA MET A 1 -39.99 10.18 -1.75
C MET A 1 -39.61 10.25 -0.26
N ASP A 2 -40.45 9.79 0.67
CA ASP A 2 -40.17 9.90 2.11
C ASP A 2 -39.30 8.78 2.70
N ALA A 3 -39.33 7.57 2.13
CA ALA A 3 -38.52 6.45 2.59
C ALA A 3 -37.00 6.71 2.45
N ARG A 4 -36.56 7.20 1.29
CA ARG A 4 -35.15 7.58 1.06
C ARG A 4 -34.68 8.72 1.97
N ARG A 5 -35.59 9.64 2.32
CA ARG A 5 -35.30 10.73 3.27
C ARG A 5 -35.23 10.27 4.72
N ALA A 6 -35.94 9.19 5.08
CA ALA A 6 -35.81 8.57 6.39
C ALA A 6 -34.49 7.78 6.51
N GLU A 7 -34.10 7.10 5.44
CA GLU A 7 -32.88 6.30 5.37
C GLU A 7 -31.61 7.17 5.44
N VAL A 8 -31.58 8.29 4.70
CA VAL A 8 -30.47 9.26 4.80
C VAL A 8 -30.34 9.83 6.22
N ARG A 9 -31.46 10.15 6.88
CA ARG A 9 -31.44 10.66 8.26
C ARG A 9 -31.00 9.61 9.28
N ALA A 10 -31.30 8.34 9.04
CA ALA A 10 -30.83 7.25 9.90
C ALA A 10 -29.30 7.07 9.79
N LEU A 11 -28.78 7.11 8.57
CA LEU A 11 -27.33 7.01 8.30
C LEU A 11 -26.57 8.23 8.85
N GLU A 12 -27.12 9.43 8.71
CA GLU A 12 -26.54 10.64 9.31
C GLU A 12 -26.48 10.56 10.85
N ALA A 13 -27.52 10.00 11.49
CA ALA A 13 -27.54 9.80 12.93
C ALA A 13 -26.52 8.75 13.40
N GLU A 14 -26.31 7.68 12.61
CA GLU A 14 -25.32 6.64 12.89
C GLU A 14 -23.89 7.18 12.74
N ILE A 15 -23.60 7.94 11.68
CA ILE A 15 -22.30 8.60 11.50
C ILE A 15 -22.02 9.59 12.65
N ALA A 16 -23.03 10.33 13.11
CA ALA A 16 -22.89 11.24 14.24
C ALA A 16 -22.67 10.52 15.58
N ALA A 17 -23.24 9.32 15.76
CA ALA A 17 -23.00 8.49 16.94
C ALA A 17 -21.58 7.92 16.93
N LEU A 18 -21.11 7.42 15.78
CA LEU A 18 -19.76 6.88 15.61
C LEU A 18 -18.68 7.95 15.80
N ARG A 19 -18.88 9.17 15.28
CA ARG A 19 -17.94 10.28 15.51
C ARG A 19 -17.85 10.69 16.97
N ARG A 20 -18.97 10.70 17.70
CA ARG A 20 -18.95 10.94 19.16
C ARG A 20 -18.21 9.85 19.93
N ALA A 21 -18.36 8.58 19.53
CA ALA A 21 -17.60 7.48 20.12
C ALA A 21 -16.09 7.56 19.84
N CYS A 22 -15.69 8.23 18.74
CA CYS A 22 -14.28 8.50 18.43
C CYS A 22 -13.73 9.76 19.13
N GLU A 23 -14.60 10.74 19.46
CA GLU A 23 -14.22 11.99 20.13
C GLU A 23 -14.21 11.88 21.67
N GLU A 24 -14.78 10.83 22.27
CA GLU A 24 -14.62 10.56 23.69
C GLU A 24 -13.13 10.29 24.01
N PRO A 25 -12.45 11.14 24.81
CA PRO A 25 -11.09 10.87 25.21
C PRO A 25 -11.12 9.68 26.17
N ARG A 26 -10.68 8.50 25.70
CA ARG A 26 -10.31 7.43 26.63
C ARG A 26 -9.24 7.99 27.57
N ALA A 27 -9.45 7.80 28.87
CA ALA A 27 -8.56 8.29 29.90
C ALA A 27 -7.12 7.87 29.60
N PRO A 28 -6.13 8.79 29.68
CA PRO A 28 -4.75 8.46 29.38
C PRO A 28 -4.20 7.60 30.54
N GLY A 29 -4.10 6.29 30.32
CA GLY A 29 -3.41 5.43 31.27
C GLY A 29 -3.68 3.93 31.20
N GLU A 30 -4.80 3.46 30.64
CA GLU A 30 -5.17 2.04 30.81
C GLU A 30 -4.61 1.09 29.73
N ASP A 31 -4.50 1.51 28.47
CA ASP A 31 -4.12 0.58 27.38
C ASP A 31 -2.62 0.26 27.34
N THR A 32 -1.75 1.20 27.71
CA THR A 32 -0.30 0.94 27.81
C THR A 32 0.06 0.13 29.05
N SER A 33 -0.80 0.10 30.08
CA SER A 33 -0.57 -0.70 31.30
C SER A 33 -0.88 -2.18 31.07
N ARG A 34 -1.87 -2.49 30.23
CA ARG A 34 -2.31 -3.87 29.96
C ARG A 34 -1.33 -4.59 29.06
N ALA A 35 -0.90 -3.98 27.95
CA ALA A 35 0.10 -4.56 27.05
C ALA A 35 1.48 -4.73 27.72
N ARG A 36 1.83 -3.83 28.65
CA ARG A 36 3.12 -3.88 29.37
C ARG A 36 3.12 -4.89 30.53
N LYS A 37 1.96 -5.19 31.14
CA LYS A 37 1.83 -6.28 32.13
C LYS A 37 2.00 -7.65 31.49
N SER A 38 1.47 -7.86 30.29
CA SER A 38 1.58 -9.13 29.56
C SER A 38 3.03 -9.53 29.26
N LEU A 39 3.94 -8.57 29.09
CA LEU A 39 5.37 -8.83 28.84
C LEU A 39 6.19 -9.03 30.12
N GLN A 40 5.70 -8.58 31.28
CA GLN A 40 6.43 -8.67 32.55
C GLN A 40 6.08 -9.95 33.35
N GLU A 41 4.93 -10.57 33.07
CA GLU A 41 4.50 -11.83 33.70
C GLU A 41 5.26 -13.07 33.21
N ILE A 42 6.04 -12.97 32.13
CA ILE A 42 6.87 -14.08 31.61
C ILE A 42 8.03 -14.44 32.57
N HIS A 43 8.35 -13.58 33.55
CA HIS A 43 9.52 -13.79 34.42
C HIS A 43 9.25 -14.32 35.83
N GLN A 44 8.00 -14.54 36.23
CA GLN A 44 7.70 -15.17 37.53
C GLN A 44 6.40 -15.95 37.45
N SER A 45 6.46 -17.29 37.42
CA SER A 45 5.48 -18.18 38.05
C SER A 45 5.91 -19.65 37.89
N ASP A 46 6.54 -20.15 38.94
CA ASP A 46 6.79 -21.57 39.16
C ASP A 46 5.63 -22.09 40.00
N THR A 47 4.58 -22.64 39.36
CA THR A 47 3.59 -23.64 39.84
C THR A 47 2.28 -23.58 39.01
N GLY A 48 2.12 -24.51 38.05
CA GLY A 48 0.85 -24.69 37.34
C GLY A 48 0.93 -25.14 35.87
N GLU A 49 1.83 -26.07 35.54
CA GLU A 49 2.20 -26.42 34.15
C GLU A 49 1.03 -26.80 33.21
N TRP A 50 -0.10 -27.35 33.71
CA TRP A 50 -1.18 -27.81 32.82
C TRP A 50 -2.22 -26.73 32.47
N ALA A 51 -2.51 -25.81 33.38
CA ALA A 51 -3.43 -24.70 33.11
C ALA A 51 -2.74 -23.60 32.30
N ALA A 52 -1.48 -23.28 32.61
CA ALA A 52 -0.65 -22.35 31.85
C ALA A 52 -0.41 -22.82 30.40
N SER A 53 -0.26 -24.12 30.16
CA SER A 53 -0.06 -24.66 28.81
C SER A 53 -1.30 -24.55 27.90
N LYS A 54 -2.52 -24.70 28.46
CA LYS A 54 -3.76 -24.48 27.70
C LYS A 54 -3.97 -23.00 27.37
N ASP A 55 -3.63 -22.12 28.31
CA ASP A 55 -3.66 -20.66 28.14
C ASP A 55 -2.66 -20.19 27.07
N LEU A 56 -1.42 -20.69 27.12
CA LEU A 56 -0.40 -20.45 26.09
C LEU A 56 -0.81 -20.94 24.70
N ARG A 57 -1.46 -22.11 24.61
CA ARG A 57 -1.96 -22.63 23.32
C ARG A 57 -3.09 -21.78 22.76
N GLY A 58 -4.00 -21.30 23.61
CA GLY A 58 -5.05 -20.37 23.22
C GLY A 58 -4.48 -19.04 22.73
N HIS A 59 -3.51 -18.47 23.46
CA HIS A 59 -2.81 -17.24 23.08
C HIS A 59 -2.02 -17.39 21.79
N LEU A 60 -1.34 -18.52 21.59
CA LEU A 60 -0.65 -18.82 20.34
C LEU A 60 -1.64 -18.86 19.16
N GLY A 61 -2.74 -19.60 19.29
CA GLY A 61 -3.75 -19.68 18.23
C GLY A 61 -4.41 -18.34 17.92
N HIS A 62 -4.58 -17.48 18.93
CA HIS A 62 -5.03 -16.11 18.74
C HIS A 62 -4.02 -15.28 17.95
N LEU A 63 -2.75 -15.28 18.35
CA LEU A 63 -1.68 -14.55 17.65
C LEU A 63 -1.49 -15.03 16.21
N GLU A 64 -1.58 -16.35 15.97
CA GLU A 64 -1.56 -16.92 14.62
C GLU A 64 -2.74 -16.42 13.78
N SER A 65 -3.93 -16.31 14.37
CA SER A 65 -5.12 -15.78 13.70
C SER A 65 -4.98 -14.29 13.39
N GLU A 66 -4.41 -13.50 14.31
CA GLU A 66 -4.12 -12.09 14.08
C GLU A 66 -3.08 -11.88 12.99
N LEU A 67 -2.01 -12.68 12.97
CA LEU A 67 -0.99 -12.63 11.91
C LEU A 67 -1.59 -13.01 10.56
N LEU A 68 -2.43 -14.04 10.50
CA LEU A 68 -3.14 -14.43 9.28
C LEU A 68 -4.09 -13.32 8.81
N PHE A 69 -4.81 -12.68 9.74
CA PHE A 69 -5.67 -11.56 9.43
C PHE A 69 -4.88 -10.38 8.86
N LEU A 70 -3.78 -9.99 9.49
CA LEU A 70 -2.91 -8.90 9.01
C LEU A 70 -2.29 -9.22 7.65
N SER A 71 -1.86 -10.47 7.45
CA SER A 71 -1.38 -10.95 6.16
C SER A 71 -2.45 -10.86 5.08
N THR A 72 -3.69 -11.29 5.38
CA THR A 72 -4.80 -11.21 4.43
C THR A 72 -5.16 -9.76 4.10
N LEU A 73 -5.14 -8.89 5.12
CA LEU A 73 -5.50 -7.48 4.98
C LEU A 73 -4.47 -6.69 4.17
N THR A 74 -3.18 -6.92 4.44
CA THR A 74 -2.08 -6.13 3.85
C THR A 74 -1.38 -6.82 2.68
N GLY A 75 -1.65 -8.10 2.47
CA GLY A 75 -0.90 -8.96 1.56
C GLY A 75 0.54 -9.25 2.02
N ILE A 76 0.96 -8.76 3.20
CA ILE A 76 2.32 -8.89 3.70
C ILE A 76 2.45 -10.17 4.53
N ASN A 77 3.34 -11.07 4.12
CA ASN A 77 3.69 -12.26 4.86
C ASN A 77 5.11 -12.17 5.38
N ILE A 78 5.28 -12.34 6.69
CA ILE A 78 6.60 -12.51 7.30
C ILE A 78 6.97 -13.99 7.30
N ILE A 79 8.07 -14.33 6.65
CA ILE A 79 8.55 -15.71 6.51
C ILE A 79 9.59 -16.02 7.58
N ASN A 80 10.53 -15.10 7.81
CA ASN A 80 11.61 -15.30 8.75
C ASN A 80 11.85 -14.03 9.55
N TYR A 81 12.15 -14.21 10.84
CA TYR A 81 12.55 -13.15 11.74
C TYR A 81 13.68 -13.65 12.62
N SER A 82 14.73 -12.86 12.75
CA SER A 82 15.83 -13.11 13.67
C SER A 82 16.27 -11.81 14.33
N MET A 83 16.67 -11.91 15.58
CA MET A 83 17.09 -10.78 16.41
C MET A 83 18.36 -11.15 17.16
N LYS A 84 19.30 -10.21 17.22
CA LYS A 84 20.50 -10.29 18.06
C LYS A 84 20.57 -9.07 18.94
N THR A 85 20.94 -9.25 20.19
CA THR A 85 21.02 -8.17 21.19
C THR A 85 22.46 -8.01 21.65
N GLU A 86 22.92 -6.77 21.74
CA GLU A 86 24.26 -6.40 22.20
C GLU A 86 24.14 -5.31 23.28
N ASP A 87 24.63 -5.59 24.49
CA ASP A 87 24.64 -4.62 25.59
C ASP A 87 25.81 -3.65 25.41
N LEU A 88 25.51 -2.36 25.26
CA LEU A 88 26.49 -1.30 25.01
C LEU A 88 26.95 -0.59 26.30
N THR A 89 26.66 -1.13 27.49
CA THR A 89 27.05 -0.48 28.75
C THR A 89 28.58 -0.48 28.90
N SER A 90 29.19 0.68 28.70
CA SER A 90 30.61 0.91 28.96
C SER A 90 30.92 0.76 30.45
N THR A 91 31.91 -0.05 30.74
CA THR A 91 32.60 -0.17 32.04
C THR A 91 33.39 1.11 32.34
N GLU A 92 32.76 2.27 32.42
CA GLU A 92 33.42 3.45 32.99
C GLU A 92 32.46 4.21 33.89
N ASN A 93 32.93 4.37 35.13
CA ASN A 93 32.23 4.95 36.25
C ASN A 93 31.73 6.36 35.98
N THR A 94 30.68 6.72 36.72
CA THR A 94 30.16 8.07 36.97
C THR A 94 29.20 8.62 35.90
N GLU A 95 27.92 8.23 36.01
CA GLU A 95 26.75 9.13 36.14
C GLU A 95 25.46 8.41 35.70
N LYS A 96 24.67 7.95 36.68
CA LYS A 96 23.26 7.49 36.57
C LYS A 96 23.05 6.24 35.67
N SER A 97 22.18 5.36 36.12
CA SER A 97 21.91 4.03 35.54
C SER A 97 21.26 4.10 34.15
N ILE A 98 22.04 4.43 33.12
CA ILE A 98 21.60 4.43 31.72
C ILE A 98 22.00 3.09 31.12
N LYS A 99 21.03 2.21 30.86
CA LYS A 99 21.26 0.98 30.11
C LYS A 99 21.06 1.26 28.63
N LYS A 100 22.06 0.91 27.81
CA LYS A 100 21.97 1.01 26.34
C LYS A 100 22.05 -0.38 25.75
N VAL A 101 21.07 -0.72 24.91
CA VAL A 101 20.97 -2.03 24.26
C VAL A 101 20.82 -1.79 22.76
N LEU A 102 21.69 -2.42 21.96
CA LEU A 102 21.57 -2.42 20.51
C LEU A 102 20.94 -3.74 20.07
N GLN A 103 19.82 -3.65 19.37
CA GLN A 103 19.14 -4.80 18.79
C GLN A 103 19.31 -4.76 17.27
N ARG A 104 19.78 -5.87 16.69
CA ARG A 104 19.94 -6.05 15.25
C ARG A 104 18.89 -7.04 14.78
N HIS A 105 18.00 -6.58 13.92
CA HIS A 105 16.88 -7.35 13.40
C HIS A 105 17.13 -7.69 11.93
N ARG A 106 16.76 -8.91 11.56
CA ARG A 106 16.64 -9.31 10.17
C ARG A 106 15.29 -9.96 9.97
N LEU A 107 14.53 -9.45 9.03
CA LEU A 107 13.17 -9.87 8.72
C LEU A 107 13.04 -10.09 7.22
N SER A 108 12.49 -11.21 6.79
CA SER A 108 12.23 -11.47 5.38
C SER A 108 10.78 -11.89 5.17
N GLY A 109 10.26 -11.54 4.01
CA GLY A 109 8.85 -11.72 3.71
C GLY A 109 8.52 -11.48 2.25
N ASN A 110 7.23 -11.45 1.97
CA ASN A 110 6.70 -11.04 0.68
C ASN A 110 5.46 -10.16 0.84
N CYS A 111 5.20 -9.34 -0.18
CA CYS A 111 3.94 -8.68 -0.41
C CYS A 111 3.43 -9.14 -1.78
N HIS A 112 2.48 -10.08 -1.79
CA HIS A 112 2.09 -10.83 -2.98
C HIS A 112 3.32 -11.42 -3.72
N MET A 113 3.59 -10.98 -4.96
CA MET A 113 4.70 -11.47 -5.79
C MET A 113 6.04 -10.78 -5.49
N ILE A 114 6.07 -9.76 -4.63
CA ILE A 114 7.29 -8.99 -4.34
C ILE A 114 7.92 -9.51 -3.05
N THR A 115 9.13 -10.04 -3.14
CA THR A 115 9.90 -10.48 -1.96
C THR A 115 10.76 -9.35 -1.42
N PHE A 116 10.96 -9.35 -0.10
CA PHE A 116 11.80 -8.37 0.57
C PHE A 116 12.55 -9.00 1.75
N GLN A 117 13.68 -8.38 2.09
CA GLN A 117 14.45 -8.61 3.30
C GLN A 117 14.84 -7.26 3.89
N LEU A 118 14.53 -7.06 5.17
CA LEU A 118 14.92 -5.89 5.93
C LEU A 118 15.98 -6.26 6.96
N GLU A 119 16.98 -5.41 7.08
CA GLU A 119 18.01 -5.45 8.10
C GLU A 119 18.00 -4.10 8.80
N PHE A 120 17.67 -4.07 10.08
CA PHE A 120 17.56 -2.80 10.81
C PHE A 120 18.08 -2.92 12.24
N GLN A 121 18.50 -1.78 12.78
CA GLN A 121 19.08 -1.69 14.11
C GLN A 121 18.23 -0.76 14.98
N ILE A 122 17.83 -1.25 16.15
CA ILE A 122 17.12 -0.46 17.17
C ILE A 122 18.07 -0.22 18.34
N LEU A 123 18.31 1.05 18.64
CA LEU A 123 18.99 1.45 19.87
C LEU A 123 17.95 1.76 20.94
N GLU A 124 17.94 0.95 21.99
CA GLU A 124 17.14 1.18 23.18
C GLU A 124 18.00 1.83 24.27
N ILE A 125 17.52 2.96 24.80
CA ILE A 125 18.14 3.68 25.90
C ILE A 125 17.12 3.71 27.03
N GLN A 126 17.49 3.09 28.14
CA GLN A 126 16.68 3.00 29.34
C GLN A 126 17.32 3.80 30.47
N ASN A 127 16.58 4.79 30.96
CA ASN A 127 16.89 5.57 32.14
C ASN A 127 15.92 5.19 33.27
N LYS A 128 16.11 5.73 34.48
CA LYS A 128 15.23 5.46 35.63
C LYS A 128 13.76 5.85 35.38
N GLU A 129 13.50 6.79 34.48
CA GLU A 129 12.17 7.40 34.26
C GLU A 129 11.60 7.14 32.86
N SER A 130 12.43 6.75 31.89
CA SER A 130 12.02 6.63 30.49
C SER A 130 12.72 5.50 29.75
N LEU A 131 12.03 4.95 28.75
CA LEU A 131 12.58 4.04 27.76
C LEU A 131 12.37 4.70 26.39
N SER A 132 13.47 4.91 25.67
CA SER A 132 13.43 5.44 24.30
C SER A 132 14.03 4.41 23.36
N SER A 133 13.35 4.13 22.26
CA SER A 133 13.84 3.25 21.20
C SER A 133 13.86 4.02 19.89
N VAL A 134 14.96 3.92 19.14
CA VAL A 134 15.11 4.58 17.85
C VAL A 134 15.76 3.65 16.85
N ILE A 135 15.31 3.68 15.59
CA ILE A 135 15.94 2.97 14.50
C ILE A 135 17.19 3.76 14.09
N THR A 136 18.36 3.16 14.25
CA THR A 136 19.64 3.81 13.93
C THR A 136 20.11 3.51 12.52
N ASP A 137 19.66 2.39 11.96
CA ASP A 137 20.09 1.87 10.67
C ASP A 137 18.96 1.04 10.05
N LEU A 138 18.74 1.18 8.74
CA LEU A 138 17.74 0.45 7.99
C LEU A 138 18.27 0.18 6.58
N ASN A 139 18.30 -1.10 6.22
CA ASN A 139 18.68 -1.61 4.90
C ASN A 139 17.56 -2.52 4.39
N ILE A 140 17.19 -2.35 3.13
CA ILE A 140 16.04 -2.96 2.49
C ILE A 140 16.53 -3.60 1.19
N ILE A 141 16.45 -4.92 1.14
CA ILE A 141 16.84 -5.72 -0.01
C ILE A 141 15.56 -6.23 -0.65
N MET A 142 15.36 -5.91 -1.92
CA MET A 142 14.23 -6.41 -2.71
C MET A 142 14.74 -7.13 -3.94
N GLU A 143 14.01 -8.16 -4.39
CA GLU A 143 14.33 -8.79 -5.67
C GLU A 143 14.17 -7.78 -6.81
N PRO A 144 15.00 -7.86 -7.87
CA PRO A 144 14.83 -7.03 -9.05
C PRO A 144 13.41 -7.18 -9.59
N THR A 145 12.67 -6.09 -9.62
CA THR A 145 11.33 -6.05 -10.20
C THR A 145 11.33 -5.24 -11.48
N GLU A 146 10.29 -5.42 -12.30
CA GLU A 146 10.03 -4.57 -13.47
C GLU A 146 9.63 -3.13 -13.06
N TYR A 147 9.41 -2.89 -11.77
CA TYR A 147 8.97 -1.62 -11.20
C TYR A 147 10.15 -0.74 -10.80
N SER A 148 10.63 0.05 -11.74
CA SER A 148 11.69 1.05 -11.49
C SER A 148 11.35 2.01 -10.34
N GLU A 149 10.06 2.29 -10.14
CA GLU A 149 9.52 3.20 -9.12
C GLU A 149 9.82 2.75 -7.68
N LEU A 150 9.99 1.43 -7.46
CA LEU A 150 10.31 0.92 -6.13
C LEU A 150 11.73 1.29 -5.68
N SER A 151 12.68 1.43 -6.60
CA SER A 151 14.09 1.69 -6.25
C SER A 151 14.29 3.04 -5.55
N GLU A 152 13.68 4.10 -6.08
CA GLU A 152 13.74 5.45 -5.52
C GLU A 152 12.99 5.52 -4.17
N PHE A 153 11.87 4.82 -4.07
CA PHE A 153 11.09 4.71 -2.83
C PHE A 153 11.87 3.97 -1.73
N VAL A 154 12.50 2.85 -2.05
CA VAL A 154 13.29 2.05 -1.10
C VAL A 154 14.42 2.87 -0.53
N SER A 155 15.21 3.52 -1.39
CA SER A 155 16.33 4.37 -0.98
C SER A 155 15.87 5.45 0.02
N ARG A 156 14.70 6.05 -0.23
CA ARG A 156 14.12 7.08 0.64
C ARG A 156 13.63 6.52 1.98
N ALA A 157 13.05 5.33 1.98
CA ALA A 157 12.62 4.66 3.20
C ALA A 157 13.82 4.31 4.10
N GLU A 158 14.92 3.85 3.50
CA GLU A 158 16.21 3.60 4.17
C GLU A 158 16.78 4.88 4.78
N ASP A 159 16.89 5.96 3.98
CA ASP A 159 17.41 7.26 4.43
C ASP A 159 16.61 7.84 5.61
N ARG A 160 15.28 7.71 5.56
CA ARG A 160 14.37 8.17 6.63
C ARG A 160 14.26 7.19 7.80
N ARG A 161 14.77 5.96 7.63
CA ARG A 161 14.66 4.87 8.62
C ARG A 161 13.21 4.57 9.00
N ASP A 162 12.32 4.71 8.03
CA ASP A 162 10.88 4.66 8.25
C ASP A 162 10.30 3.32 7.76
N LEU A 163 10.31 2.33 8.66
CA LEU A 163 9.71 1.02 8.42
C LEU A 163 8.21 1.10 8.13
N LEU A 164 7.51 2.04 8.76
CA LEU A 164 6.06 2.18 8.58
C LEU A 164 5.76 2.66 7.16
N MET A 165 6.48 3.68 6.70
CA MET A 165 6.42 4.15 5.32
C MET A 165 6.69 2.99 4.36
N PHE A 166 7.74 2.19 4.60
CA PHE A 166 8.06 1.06 3.74
C PHE A 166 6.87 0.10 3.55
N PHE A 167 6.34 -0.45 4.65
CA PHE A 167 5.26 -1.43 4.57
C PHE A 167 3.97 -0.84 4.01
N ARG A 168 3.61 0.38 4.43
CA ARG A 168 2.41 1.06 3.96
C ARG A 168 2.46 1.31 2.46
N SER A 169 3.56 1.86 1.97
CA SER A 169 3.72 2.16 0.54
C SER A 169 3.80 0.89 -0.30
N LEU A 170 4.52 -0.15 0.17
CA LEU A 170 4.61 -1.41 -0.54
C LEU A 170 3.21 -2.07 -0.70
N HIS A 171 2.42 -2.08 0.37
CA HIS A 171 1.05 -2.61 0.35
C HIS A 171 0.19 -1.92 -0.74
N PHE A 172 0.08 -0.59 -0.68
CA PHE A 172 -0.74 0.14 -1.65
C PHE A 172 -0.18 0.09 -3.07
N PHE A 173 1.14 0.02 -3.23
CA PHE A 173 1.78 -0.14 -4.53
C PHE A 173 1.34 -1.43 -5.21
N VAL A 174 1.42 -2.54 -4.48
CA VAL A 174 1.01 -3.85 -5.00
C VAL A 174 -0.50 -3.90 -5.26
N GLU A 175 -1.30 -3.29 -4.40
CA GLU A 175 -2.76 -3.19 -4.60
C GLU A 175 -3.09 -2.43 -5.91
N TRP A 176 -2.42 -1.31 -6.18
CA TRP A 176 -2.60 -0.58 -7.43
C TRP A 176 -2.11 -1.37 -8.66
N CYS A 177 -1.04 -2.15 -8.52
CA CYS A 177 -0.56 -3.03 -9.60
C CYS A 177 -1.60 -4.09 -9.96
N GLU A 178 -2.17 -4.76 -8.96
CA GLU A 178 -3.23 -5.76 -9.17
C GLU A 178 -4.49 -5.12 -9.73
N TYR A 179 -4.90 -3.96 -9.21
CA TYR A 179 -6.07 -3.24 -9.73
C TYR A 179 -5.91 -2.85 -11.21
N ARG A 180 -4.73 -2.34 -11.60
CA ARG A 180 -4.40 -2.05 -13.00
C ARG A 180 -4.50 -3.31 -13.85
N LYS A 181 -3.87 -4.41 -13.41
CA LYS A 181 -3.86 -5.68 -14.14
C LYS A 181 -5.27 -6.20 -14.38
N CYS A 182 -6.09 -6.29 -13.32
CA CYS A 182 -7.48 -6.74 -13.44
C CYS A 182 -8.31 -5.83 -14.35
N THR A 183 -8.08 -4.51 -14.29
CA THR A 183 -8.77 -3.55 -15.17
C THR A 183 -8.39 -3.77 -16.63
N PHE A 184 -7.11 -3.97 -16.93
CA PHE A 184 -6.64 -4.24 -18.28
C PHE A 184 -7.15 -5.58 -18.82
N GLU A 185 -7.16 -6.64 -18.00
CA GLU A 185 -7.75 -7.93 -18.35
C GLU A 185 -9.24 -7.78 -18.67
N HIS A 186 -10.00 -7.08 -17.81
CA HIS A 186 -11.42 -6.83 -18.02
C HIS A 186 -11.70 -6.17 -19.38
N PHE A 187 -11.00 -5.08 -19.71
CA PHE A 187 -11.21 -4.39 -20.98
C PHE A 187 -10.72 -5.21 -22.17
N LYS A 188 -9.69 -6.02 -22.00
CA LYS A 188 -9.23 -6.94 -23.04
C LYS A 188 -10.25 -8.04 -23.33
N GLU A 189 -10.90 -8.58 -22.31
CA GLU A 189 -11.96 -9.58 -22.47
C GLU A 189 -13.21 -8.97 -23.10
N LYS A 190 -13.63 -7.78 -22.62
CA LYS A 190 -14.85 -7.11 -23.08
C LYS A 190 -14.74 -6.55 -24.49
N TYR A 191 -13.55 -6.06 -24.89
CA TYR A 191 -13.30 -5.41 -26.18
C TYR A 191 -12.10 -6.04 -26.90
N SER A 192 -12.09 -7.35 -27.08
CA SER A 192 -10.96 -8.13 -27.61
C SER A 192 -10.37 -7.62 -28.94
N GLU A 193 -11.21 -7.09 -29.82
CA GLU A 193 -10.84 -6.54 -31.13
C GLU A 193 -10.20 -5.15 -31.06
N ALA A 194 -10.65 -4.33 -30.10
CA ALA A 194 -10.23 -2.94 -29.97
C ALA A 194 -9.08 -2.76 -28.98
N VAL A 195 -9.03 -3.58 -27.93
CA VAL A 195 -8.03 -3.47 -26.84
C VAL A 195 -6.89 -4.46 -27.07
N ARG A 196 -5.66 -3.98 -26.96
CA ARG A 196 -4.43 -4.76 -27.04
C ARG A 196 -3.53 -4.47 -25.84
N LEU A 197 -2.88 -5.52 -25.36
CA LEU A 197 -1.94 -5.49 -24.24
C LEU A 197 -0.58 -6.02 -24.76
N PRO A 198 0.21 -5.17 -25.45
CA PRO A 198 1.41 -5.62 -26.16
C PRO A 198 2.47 -6.23 -25.22
N GLU A 199 2.54 -5.74 -23.99
CA GLU A 199 3.47 -6.18 -22.94
C GLU A 199 2.75 -7.02 -21.86
N GLY A 200 1.51 -7.45 -22.12
CA GLY A 200 0.66 -8.17 -21.17
C GLY A 200 -0.09 -7.25 -20.19
N ALA A 201 -1.00 -7.85 -19.41
CA ALA A 201 -1.87 -7.10 -18.49
C ALA A 201 -1.15 -6.50 -17.28
N ALA A 202 0.00 -7.07 -16.91
CA ALA A 202 0.82 -6.55 -15.82
C ALA A 202 1.60 -5.28 -16.23
N SER A 203 1.66 -4.94 -17.52
CA SER A 203 2.37 -3.74 -18.01
C SER A 203 1.67 -2.43 -17.60
N SER A 204 2.39 -1.32 -17.78
CA SER A 204 1.87 0.04 -17.66
C SER A 204 1.05 0.53 -18.85
N CYS A 205 1.01 -0.22 -19.95
CA CYS A 205 0.40 0.26 -21.19
C CYS A 205 -0.78 -0.60 -21.67
N MET A 206 -1.88 0.07 -22.03
CA MET A 206 -2.99 -0.52 -22.77
C MET A 206 -3.22 0.26 -24.06
N VAL A 207 -3.35 -0.44 -25.19
CA VAL A 207 -3.58 0.17 -26.49
C VAL A 207 -5.03 -0.05 -26.92
N VAL A 208 -5.71 1.02 -27.29
CA VAL A 208 -7.06 1.01 -27.85
C VAL A 208 -6.97 1.46 -29.30
N GLN A 209 -7.51 0.65 -30.20
CA GLN A 209 -7.52 0.89 -31.63
C GLN A 209 -8.93 0.68 -32.17
N SER A 210 -9.34 1.52 -33.12
CA SER A 210 -10.63 1.30 -33.79
C SER A 210 -10.46 0.22 -34.86
N PRO A 211 -11.28 -0.85 -34.88
CA PRO A 211 -11.25 -1.83 -35.96
C PRO A 211 -11.59 -1.22 -37.33
N ARG A 212 -12.28 -0.07 -37.34
CA ARG A 212 -12.74 0.62 -38.55
C ARG A 212 -11.71 1.58 -39.13
N GLN A 213 -10.78 2.08 -38.31
CA GLN A 213 -9.78 3.07 -38.70
C GLN A 213 -8.37 2.56 -38.38
N PRO A 214 -7.83 1.64 -39.20
CA PRO A 214 -6.48 1.13 -39.00
C PRO A 214 -5.46 2.28 -39.03
N GLY A 215 -4.59 2.33 -38.02
CA GLY A 215 -3.55 3.36 -37.86
C GLY A 215 -3.86 4.44 -36.82
N PHE A 216 -5.11 4.52 -36.33
CA PHE A 216 -5.46 5.35 -35.17
C PHE A 216 -5.36 4.51 -33.88
N GLU A 217 -4.43 4.89 -33.01
CA GLU A 217 -4.15 4.21 -31.75
C GLU A 217 -4.17 5.21 -30.59
N LEU A 218 -4.86 4.84 -29.52
CA LEU A 218 -4.80 5.50 -28.23
C LEU A 218 -4.04 4.60 -27.27
N VAL A 219 -2.92 5.09 -26.73
CA VAL A 219 -2.12 4.38 -25.75
C VAL A 219 -2.38 4.99 -24.38
N ILE A 220 -3.00 4.21 -23.51
CA ILE A 220 -3.20 4.57 -22.11
C ILE A 220 -1.95 4.13 -21.35
N VAL A 221 -1.32 5.08 -20.66
CA VAL A 221 -0.14 4.85 -19.83
C VAL A 221 -0.56 5.00 -18.37
N TRP A 222 -0.54 3.92 -17.61
CA TRP A 222 -0.90 3.87 -16.20
C TRP A 222 0.34 3.57 -15.35
N ARG A 223 0.87 4.62 -14.71
CA ARG A 223 2.00 4.55 -13.78
C ARG A 223 1.51 4.61 -12.34
N ILE A 224 2.25 4.00 -11.43
CA ILE A 224 1.97 4.05 -10.00
C ILE A 224 3.11 4.83 -9.37
N GLN A 225 2.78 6.01 -8.85
CA GLN A 225 3.77 6.92 -8.27
C GLN A 225 3.75 6.81 -6.75
N ILE A 226 4.93 6.93 -6.14
CA ILE A 226 5.10 7.03 -4.70
C ILE A 226 5.67 8.43 -4.42
N ASP A 227 4.96 9.23 -3.63
CA ASP A 227 5.41 10.58 -3.29
C ASP A 227 6.44 10.61 -2.16
N GLU A 228 6.89 11.82 -1.81
CA GLU A 228 7.86 12.05 -0.74
C GLU A 228 7.43 11.51 0.62
N GLU A 229 6.13 11.42 0.89
CA GLU A 229 5.54 10.94 2.14
C GLU A 229 5.20 9.44 2.08
N GLY A 230 5.53 8.77 0.97
CA GLY A 230 5.22 7.37 0.74
C GLY A 230 3.74 7.13 0.41
N LYS A 231 2.99 8.16 0.00
CA LYS A 231 1.64 7.99 -0.52
C LYS A 231 1.72 7.45 -1.93
N VAL A 232 0.92 6.42 -2.20
CA VAL A 232 0.89 5.76 -3.50
C VAL A 232 -0.32 6.25 -4.28
N LEU A 233 -0.10 6.71 -5.51
CA LEU A 233 -1.12 7.28 -6.38
C LEU A 233 -1.02 6.72 -7.80
N PRO A 234 -2.14 6.26 -8.38
CA PRO A 234 -2.19 5.91 -9.79
C PRO A 234 -2.21 7.19 -10.63
N LYS A 235 -1.37 7.25 -11.65
CA LYS A 235 -1.34 8.33 -12.64
C LYS A 235 -1.52 7.75 -14.03
N LEU A 236 -2.66 8.08 -14.62
CA LEU A 236 -3.01 7.69 -15.98
C LEU A 236 -2.84 8.89 -16.90
N ASP A 237 -2.27 8.63 -18.08
CA ASP A 237 -2.18 9.59 -19.17
C ASP A 237 -2.51 8.90 -20.50
N LEU A 238 -2.74 9.71 -21.52
CA LEU A 238 -3.13 9.27 -22.86
C LEU A 238 -2.13 9.76 -23.89
N LEU A 239 -1.69 8.85 -24.75
CA LEU A 239 -0.90 9.18 -25.94
C LEU A 239 -1.71 8.85 -27.19
N THR A 240 -1.80 9.81 -28.10
CA THR A 240 -2.47 9.63 -29.39
C THR A 240 -1.43 9.33 -30.47
N LYS A 241 -1.57 8.21 -31.15
CA LYS A 241 -0.79 7.88 -32.34
C LYS A 241 -1.73 7.83 -33.53
N VAL A 242 -1.54 8.76 -34.46
CA VAL A 242 -2.43 8.95 -35.61
C VAL A 242 -1.65 9.00 -36.93
N PRO A 243 -2.26 8.63 -38.06
CA PRO A 243 -1.66 8.84 -39.37
C PRO A 243 -1.49 10.34 -39.67
N GLN A 244 -0.43 10.69 -40.40
CA GLN A 244 -0.11 12.10 -40.70
C GLN A 244 -1.24 12.82 -41.45
N GLN A 245 -1.97 12.11 -42.32
CA GLN A 245 -3.13 12.66 -43.03
C GLN A 245 -4.27 13.05 -42.08
N ALA A 246 -4.47 12.31 -40.98
CA ALA A 246 -5.49 12.64 -39.99
C ALA A 246 -5.08 13.85 -39.14
N LEU A 247 -3.78 14.02 -38.88
CA LEU A 247 -3.25 15.18 -38.17
C LEU A 247 -3.45 16.48 -38.97
N GLU A 248 -3.28 16.44 -40.30
CA GLU A 248 -3.55 17.60 -41.17
C GLU A 248 -5.03 18.02 -41.18
N LEU A 249 -5.94 17.07 -40.90
CA LEU A 249 -7.38 17.31 -40.83
C LEU A 249 -7.83 17.81 -39.45
N ASP A 250 -7.00 17.69 -38.40
CA ASP A 250 -7.32 18.12 -37.03
C ASP A 250 -7.18 19.64 -36.84
N LYS A 251 -8.04 20.39 -37.52
CA LYS A 251 -8.06 21.87 -37.47
C LYS A 251 -8.32 22.41 -36.06
N ASN A 252 -8.97 21.62 -35.20
CA ASN A 252 -9.36 22.01 -33.85
C ASN A 252 -8.35 21.54 -32.78
N ARG A 253 -7.26 20.87 -33.17
CA ARG A 253 -6.24 20.33 -32.25
C ARG A 253 -6.83 19.42 -31.17
N VAL A 254 -7.84 18.63 -31.55
CA VAL A 254 -8.49 17.66 -30.66
C VAL A 254 -7.48 16.64 -30.16
N LEU A 255 -6.52 16.24 -30.99
CA LEU A 255 -5.50 15.26 -30.63
C LEU A 255 -4.52 15.81 -29.59
N GLU A 256 -4.13 17.09 -29.71
CA GLU A 256 -3.26 17.76 -28.75
C GLU A 256 -3.95 17.92 -27.38
N THR A 257 -5.27 18.13 -27.38
CA THR A 257 -6.07 18.35 -26.18
C THR A 257 -6.65 17.06 -25.57
N ALA A 258 -6.62 15.94 -26.29
CA ALA A 258 -7.15 14.65 -25.83
C ALA A 258 -6.58 14.19 -24.47
N PRO A 259 -5.27 14.31 -24.17
CA PRO A 259 -4.74 13.94 -22.86
C PRO A 259 -5.31 14.78 -21.71
N LEU A 260 -5.58 16.07 -21.95
CA LEU A 260 -6.22 16.95 -20.97
C LEU A 260 -7.68 16.54 -20.75
N GLY A 261 -8.42 16.26 -21.82
CA GLY A 261 -9.80 15.77 -21.74
C GLY A 261 -9.90 14.45 -20.99
N PHE A 262 -8.98 13.51 -21.26
CA PHE A 262 -8.92 12.23 -20.56
C PHE A 262 -8.64 12.41 -19.05
N ARG A 263 -7.71 13.29 -18.68
CA ARG A 263 -7.45 13.61 -17.26
C ARG A 263 -8.65 14.24 -16.56
N ALA A 264 -9.43 15.06 -17.26
CA ALA A 264 -10.68 15.59 -16.71
C ALA A 264 -11.73 14.48 -16.51
N LEU A 265 -11.88 13.55 -17.46
CA LEU A 265 -12.76 12.39 -17.31
C LEU A 265 -12.37 11.51 -16.13
N LEU A 266 -11.08 11.24 -15.93
CA LEU A 266 -10.59 10.48 -14.78
C LEU A 266 -10.99 11.13 -13.45
N GLY A 267 -10.89 12.46 -13.35
CA GLY A 267 -11.26 13.20 -12.15
C GLY A 267 -12.76 13.20 -11.85
N VAL A 268 -13.61 13.11 -12.89
CA VAL A 268 -15.08 13.16 -12.75
C VAL A 268 -15.69 11.77 -12.60
N LEU A 269 -15.23 10.80 -13.38
CA LEU A 269 -15.85 9.48 -13.51
C LEU A 269 -15.09 8.37 -12.75
N GLY A 270 -13.83 8.61 -12.41
CA GLY A 270 -12.93 7.54 -11.97
C GLY A 270 -12.35 6.74 -13.14
N ILE A 271 -11.49 5.77 -12.81
CA ILE A 271 -10.64 5.09 -13.80
C ILE A 271 -11.45 4.22 -14.77
N GLU A 272 -12.21 3.26 -14.25
CA GLU A 272 -12.97 2.31 -15.09
C GLU A 272 -13.96 3.01 -16.02
N ALA A 273 -14.77 3.93 -15.50
CA ALA A 273 -15.77 4.63 -16.29
C ALA A 273 -15.16 5.59 -17.34
N ALA A 274 -14.01 6.21 -17.03
CA ALA A 274 -13.29 7.01 -18.02
C ALA A 274 -12.71 6.15 -19.15
N LEU A 275 -12.14 4.98 -18.81
CA LEU A 275 -11.63 4.02 -19.80
C LEU A 275 -12.76 3.45 -20.67
N GLU A 276 -13.87 3.06 -20.07
CA GLU A 276 -15.08 2.59 -20.77
C GLU A 276 -15.58 3.65 -21.77
N SER A 277 -15.68 4.91 -21.32
CA SER A 277 -16.11 6.03 -22.17
C SER A 277 -15.17 6.23 -23.36
N LEU A 278 -13.85 6.18 -23.12
CA LEU A 278 -12.84 6.33 -24.15
C LEU A 278 -12.92 5.20 -25.18
N ILE A 279 -12.96 3.94 -24.74
CA ILE A 279 -13.04 2.77 -25.62
C ILE A 279 -14.33 2.81 -26.44
N THR A 280 -15.46 3.12 -25.81
CA THR A 280 -16.74 3.21 -26.48
C THR A 280 -16.75 4.30 -27.54
N SER A 281 -16.12 5.46 -27.28
CA SER A 281 -16.05 6.56 -28.26
C SER A 281 -15.29 6.20 -29.54
N LEU A 282 -14.31 5.28 -29.46
CA LEU A 282 -13.55 4.79 -30.61
C LEU A 282 -14.22 3.61 -31.34
N CYS A 283 -14.97 2.80 -30.58
CA CYS A 283 -15.63 1.60 -31.09
C CYS A 283 -17.02 1.91 -31.68
N VAL A 284 -17.74 2.87 -31.08
CA VAL A 284 -19.07 3.32 -31.50
C VAL A 284 -18.91 4.59 -32.30
N GLY A 285 -18.49 4.45 -33.55
CA GLY A 285 -18.78 5.48 -34.54
C GLY A 285 -20.30 5.55 -34.70
N GLU A 286 -20.91 6.64 -34.21
CA GLU A 286 -22.33 6.93 -34.33
C GLU A 286 -22.78 6.76 -35.78
N ASN A 287 -23.85 5.99 -35.97
CA ASN A 287 -24.67 6.04 -37.16
C ASN A 287 -25.36 7.41 -37.19
N HIS A 288 -24.71 8.41 -37.76
CA HIS A 288 -25.34 9.68 -38.13
C HIS A 288 -25.10 9.97 -39.61
#